data_AF-A0AA38HE03-F1
#
_entry.id   AF-A0AA38HE03-F1
#
_cell.length_a   1.000
_cell.length_b   1.000
_cell.length_c   1.000
_cell.angle_alpha   90.00
_cell.angle_beta   90.00
_cell.angle_gamma   90.00
#
_symmetry.space_group_name_H-M   'P 1'
#
loop_
_entity.id
_entity.type
_entity.pdbx_description
1 polymer ?
#
loop_
_entity_poly.entity_id
_entity_poly.type
_entity_poly.pdbx_seq_one_letter_code
_entity_poly.pdbx_strand_id
1 'polypeptide(L)'
;MSSSLEHALTAAGPPGTFTISADEEDYGRYNWACMPHVRREEYVRLPEEYELRYVEVIQRHHKRTPYASNTLYEEDIEWDCPKEGPFHHGKSQTRGTTSIYWQTQRNTNNPIERTVGTGFRGSSCTFPTLTSQGIEDARRHGEDFGGVYRDMLHFLPTDRSKYEWRVTNNVLTTQTLGGFAAGLYPTVSQYPAKVQPASFDSLEPAYACPLADRLLAEIESDAEWTAHLVQSQPLRDRFNSVTGTNPDALGWKRSWDHPFDNLASKQSHGLPLPCSLDDRAFCIDQTHADRIYRLGNWESLHRYRGSPQSLLLSVLKMGDWITELRHNLEAAVRGEPMLYRHNFAHDGSIAALLGILQIDRPEWPGMGAEAVFELYWRKEEWFIRVLYSGQTLETSTPLGTLNMVKLSVFIAYLDQVIPDLVEQCTSFH
;
A
#
# COMPACT_ATOMS: atom_id res chain seq x y z
N MET A 1 3.04 11.32 14.28
CA MET A 1 2.41 12.54 13.70
C MET A 1 1.08 12.77 14.40
N SER A 2 0.61 14.03 14.53
CA SER A 2 -0.73 14.28 15.05
C SER A 2 -1.76 13.94 13.96
N SER A 3 -2.77 13.14 14.31
CA SER A 3 -3.88 12.76 13.42
C SER A 3 -5.00 13.81 13.35
N SER A 4 -4.82 14.98 13.99
CA SER A 4 -5.86 16.01 14.04
C SER A 4 -6.00 16.77 12.72
N LEU A 5 -7.24 17.16 12.39
CA LEU A 5 -7.53 18.01 11.23
C LEU A 5 -6.81 19.36 11.30
N GLU A 6 -6.72 19.96 12.49
CA GLU A 6 -6.00 21.22 12.71
C GLU A 6 -4.52 21.10 12.29
N HIS A 7 -3.86 20.00 12.68
CA HIS A 7 -2.48 19.75 12.27
C HIS A 7 -2.37 19.63 10.75
N ALA A 8 -3.28 18.89 10.09
CA ALA A 8 -3.25 18.73 8.64
C ALA A 8 -3.39 20.09 7.92
N LEU A 9 -4.25 20.97 8.43
CA LEU A 9 -4.52 22.28 7.86
C LEU A 9 -3.40 23.31 8.07
N THR A 10 -2.76 23.30 9.25
CA THR A 10 -1.94 24.43 9.72
C THR A 10 -0.46 24.13 9.91
N ALA A 11 -0.06 22.87 10.02
CA ALA A 11 1.34 22.52 10.23
C ALA A 11 2.24 22.95 9.06
N ALA A 12 3.52 23.12 9.34
CA ALA A 12 4.56 23.37 8.33
C ALA A 12 5.22 22.05 7.90
N GLY A 13 5.65 21.99 6.64
CA GLY A 13 6.38 20.84 6.09
C GLY A 13 5.52 19.59 5.82
N PRO A 14 6.05 18.60 5.10
CA PRO A 14 5.31 17.39 4.75
C PRO A 14 5.13 16.49 5.99
N PRO A 15 4.19 15.52 5.96
CA PRO A 15 4.05 14.54 7.04
C PRO A 15 5.25 13.57 7.12
N GLY A 16 6.05 13.47 6.06
CA GLY A 16 7.30 12.71 6.02
C GLY A 16 8.02 12.95 4.70
N THR A 17 8.80 11.97 4.24
CA THR A 17 9.56 12.09 2.99
C THR A 17 8.71 11.66 1.78
N PHE A 18 8.78 12.42 0.69
CA PHE A 18 8.06 12.17 -0.57
C PHE A 18 8.98 12.14 -1.80
N THR A 19 10.29 12.19 -1.57
CA THR A 19 11.33 12.24 -2.59
C THR A 19 12.06 10.90 -2.71
N ILE A 20 12.96 10.80 -3.69
CA ILE A 20 13.77 9.59 -3.96
C ILE A 20 14.43 9.08 -2.67
N SER A 21 14.53 7.73 -2.57
CA SER A 21 14.97 6.89 -1.43
C SER A 21 15.78 7.61 -0.35
N ALA A 22 15.36 7.44 0.91
CA ALA A 22 16.02 7.99 2.08
C ALA A 22 17.50 7.59 2.13
N ASP A 23 18.36 8.56 2.47
CA ASP A 23 19.70 8.29 2.96
C ASP A 23 19.61 7.39 4.22
N GLU A 24 20.63 6.56 4.48
CA GLU A 24 20.62 5.61 5.61
C GLU A 24 20.29 6.27 6.97
N GLU A 25 20.65 7.55 7.13
CA GLU A 25 20.43 8.35 8.35
C GLU A 25 18.95 8.66 8.64
N ASP A 26 18.07 8.59 7.64
CA ASP A 26 16.63 8.86 7.77
C ASP A 26 15.77 7.59 7.82
N TYR A 27 16.37 6.40 7.76
CA TYR A 27 15.63 5.14 7.80
C TYR A 27 14.85 4.95 9.11
N GLY A 28 13.67 4.36 9.02
CA GLY A 28 12.73 4.24 10.14
C GLY A 28 11.80 5.46 10.31
N ARG A 29 12.00 6.54 9.56
CA ARG A 29 11.02 7.65 9.45
C ARG A 29 10.02 7.38 8.32
N TYR A 30 8.83 7.96 8.43
CA TYR A 30 7.82 7.86 7.38
C TYR A 30 8.34 8.43 6.06
N ASN A 31 8.44 7.56 5.04
CA ASN A 31 8.80 7.92 3.69
C ASN A 31 7.78 7.28 2.75
N TRP A 32 6.88 8.11 2.21
CA TRP A 32 5.83 7.63 1.33
C TRP A 32 6.39 7.03 0.03
N ALA A 33 7.52 7.51 -0.47
CA ALA A 33 8.12 7.04 -1.71
C ALA A 33 8.78 5.67 -1.59
N CYS A 34 9.25 5.32 -0.39
CA CYS A 34 9.87 4.04 -0.06
C CYS A 34 9.80 3.84 1.46
N MET A 35 8.80 3.11 1.92
CA MET A 35 8.58 2.91 3.35
C MET A 35 9.73 2.12 3.97
N PRO A 36 10.12 2.44 5.22
CA PRO A 36 10.96 1.53 6.00
C PRO A 36 10.30 0.16 6.10
N HIS A 37 11.12 -0.86 6.23
CA HIS A 37 10.73 -2.27 6.30
C HIS A 37 11.79 -3.06 7.09
N VAL A 38 11.54 -4.34 7.31
CA VAL A 38 12.49 -5.24 7.97
C VAL A 38 13.81 -5.30 7.21
N ARG A 39 14.88 -4.88 7.88
CA ARG A 39 16.27 -5.05 7.41
C ARG A 39 17.18 -5.36 8.60
N ARG A 40 18.38 -5.85 8.29
CA ARG A 40 19.30 -6.41 9.29
C ARG A 40 19.74 -5.39 10.36
N GLU A 41 19.86 -4.14 9.97
CA GLU A 41 20.42 -3.05 10.78
C GLU A 41 19.53 -2.70 11.99
N GLU A 42 18.22 -2.62 11.81
CA GLU A 42 17.26 -2.28 12.88
C GLU A 42 16.56 -3.50 13.48
N TYR A 43 16.66 -4.68 12.87
CA TYR A 43 15.94 -5.84 13.35
C TYR A 43 16.44 -6.30 14.73
N VAL A 44 15.56 -6.23 15.72
CA VAL A 44 15.87 -6.69 17.08
C VAL A 44 15.67 -8.20 17.18
N ARG A 45 16.78 -8.94 17.24
CA ARG A 45 16.78 -10.39 17.47
C ARG A 45 16.27 -10.72 18.87
N LEU A 46 15.38 -11.71 18.96
CA LEU A 46 14.90 -12.23 20.23
C LEU A 46 15.91 -13.21 20.85
N PRO A 47 15.85 -13.44 22.19
CA PRO A 47 16.63 -14.48 22.85
C PRO A 47 16.40 -15.88 22.23
N GLU A 48 17.43 -16.73 22.27
CA GLU A 48 17.43 -18.04 21.59
C GLU A 48 16.35 -19.03 22.06
N GLU A 49 15.81 -18.82 23.26
CA GLU A 49 14.66 -19.58 23.77
C GLU A 49 13.35 -19.40 22.98
N TYR A 50 13.26 -18.37 22.14
CA TYR A 50 12.12 -18.13 21.27
C TYR A 50 12.44 -18.65 19.87
N GLU A 51 11.77 -19.74 19.50
CA GLU A 51 11.93 -20.34 18.18
C GLU A 51 10.93 -19.72 17.20
N LEU A 52 11.41 -19.13 16.10
CA LEU A 52 10.54 -18.65 15.02
C LEU A 52 10.01 -19.85 14.23
N ARG A 53 8.68 -19.98 14.12
CA ARG A 53 8.02 -21.15 13.53
C ARG A 53 7.27 -20.83 12.24
N TYR A 54 6.78 -19.60 12.08
CA TYR A 54 6.01 -19.20 10.91
C TYR A 54 6.09 -17.68 10.70
N VAL A 55 6.10 -17.24 9.44
CA VAL A 55 6.05 -15.83 9.04
C VAL A 55 4.99 -15.63 7.96
N GLU A 56 4.11 -14.66 8.16
CA GLU A 56 3.17 -14.19 7.13
C GLU A 56 3.30 -12.68 6.95
N VAL A 57 3.48 -12.26 5.70
CA VAL A 57 3.69 -10.86 5.33
C VAL A 57 2.54 -10.38 4.46
N ILE A 58 2.14 -9.13 4.66
CA ILE A 58 1.36 -8.38 3.68
C ILE A 58 2.07 -7.07 3.37
N GLN A 59 2.25 -6.79 2.08
CA GLN A 59 3.06 -5.68 1.58
C GLN A 59 2.29 -4.91 0.49
N ARG A 60 2.27 -3.58 0.55
CA ARG A 60 1.83 -2.71 -0.55
C ARG A 60 2.79 -2.82 -1.73
N HIS A 61 2.28 -2.76 -2.95
CA HIS A 61 3.12 -2.55 -4.13
C HIS A 61 4.11 -1.35 -3.96
N HIS A 62 5.21 -1.37 -4.70
CA HIS A 62 6.21 -0.30 -4.67
C HIS A 62 5.85 0.89 -5.58
N LYS A 63 6.73 1.90 -5.66
CA LYS A 63 6.47 3.14 -6.40
C LYS A 63 6.20 2.89 -7.89
N ARG A 64 5.29 3.69 -8.41
CA ARG A 64 4.64 3.53 -9.71
C ARG A 64 4.36 4.90 -10.33
N THR A 65 3.98 4.90 -11.59
CA THR A 65 3.26 6.04 -12.17
C THR A 65 1.93 6.27 -11.42
N PRO A 66 1.34 7.48 -11.46
CA PRO A 66 0.00 7.69 -10.91
C PRO A 66 -1.04 6.82 -11.63
N TYR A 67 -2.20 6.63 -11.00
CA TYR A 67 -3.35 6.07 -11.72
C TYR A 67 -3.77 6.99 -12.86
N ALA A 68 -4.28 6.42 -13.97
CA ALA A 68 -4.72 7.21 -15.12
C ALA A 68 -5.81 8.24 -14.73
N SER A 69 -6.74 7.86 -13.84
CA SER A 69 -7.78 8.75 -13.28
C SER A 69 -7.24 9.90 -12.43
N ASN A 70 -6.00 9.78 -11.96
CA ASN A 70 -5.33 10.71 -11.07
C ASN A 70 -4.33 11.58 -11.86
N THR A 71 -4.28 11.44 -13.18
CA THR A 71 -3.53 12.36 -14.05
C THR A 71 -4.33 13.63 -14.34
N LEU A 72 -3.65 14.76 -14.49
CA LEU A 72 -4.28 15.99 -14.97
C LEU A 72 -4.85 15.78 -16.37
N TYR A 73 -5.79 16.63 -16.82
CA TYR A 73 -6.29 16.52 -18.20
C TYR A 73 -5.15 16.65 -19.22
N GLU A 74 -4.20 17.55 -18.95
CA GLU A 74 -2.94 17.62 -19.67
C GLU A 74 -1.84 17.93 -18.66
N GLU A 75 -0.87 17.03 -18.56
CA GLU A 75 0.30 17.22 -17.72
C GLU A 75 1.25 18.22 -18.38
N ASP A 76 1.91 19.02 -17.55
CA ASP A 76 2.79 20.10 -17.98
C ASP A 76 4.22 19.64 -18.26
N ILE A 77 4.50 18.36 -18.00
CA ILE A 77 5.78 17.66 -18.17
C ILE A 77 5.61 16.34 -18.93
N GLU A 78 6.73 15.79 -19.38
CA GLU A 78 6.81 14.44 -19.96
C GLU A 78 7.17 13.40 -18.89
N TRP A 79 6.64 12.19 -19.03
CA TRP A 79 7.06 11.01 -18.26
C TRP A 79 7.01 9.79 -19.17
N ASP A 80 8.16 9.22 -19.48
CA ASP A 80 8.30 8.06 -20.37
C ASP A 80 8.86 6.83 -19.66
N CYS A 81 8.50 5.65 -20.17
CA CYS A 81 8.92 4.34 -19.66
C CYS A 81 9.43 3.47 -20.82
N PRO A 82 10.46 3.90 -21.57
CA PRO A 82 10.86 3.24 -22.81
C PRO A 82 11.47 1.86 -22.51
N LYS A 83 10.99 0.83 -23.20
CA LYS A 83 11.37 -0.58 -23.01
C LYS A 83 11.09 -1.12 -21.60
N GLU A 84 10.20 -0.45 -20.88
CA GLU A 84 9.72 -0.83 -19.56
C GLU A 84 8.21 -1.12 -19.66
N GLY A 85 7.75 -2.13 -18.92
CA GLY A 85 6.34 -2.48 -18.87
C GLY A 85 6.10 -3.91 -18.40
N PRO A 86 4.84 -4.26 -18.11
CA PRO A 86 4.47 -5.62 -17.74
C PRO A 86 4.74 -6.60 -18.88
N PHE A 87 5.18 -7.81 -18.51
CA PHE A 87 5.26 -8.93 -19.43
C PHE A 87 3.87 -9.55 -19.62
N HIS A 88 3.48 -9.79 -20.88
CA HIS A 88 2.24 -10.41 -21.31
C HIS A 88 2.54 -11.59 -22.24
N HIS A 89 2.57 -12.78 -21.66
CA HIS A 89 2.73 -14.02 -22.42
C HIS A 89 2.11 -15.19 -21.64
N GLY A 90 1.70 -16.23 -22.35
CA GLY A 90 1.13 -17.43 -21.73
C GLY A 90 2.21 -18.33 -21.14
N LYS A 91 1.93 -18.98 -20.01
CA LYS A 91 2.74 -20.10 -19.50
C LYS A 91 2.09 -21.42 -19.88
N SER A 92 2.87 -22.36 -20.41
CA SER A 92 2.43 -23.73 -20.69
C SER A 92 3.36 -24.72 -20.01
N GLN A 93 2.80 -25.83 -19.52
CA GLN A 93 3.60 -26.94 -18.97
C GLN A 93 4.38 -27.69 -20.05
N THR A 94 3.88 -27.70 -21.29
CA THR A 94 4.41 -28.55 -22.37
C THR A 94 5.22 -27.79 -23.41
N ARG A 95 5.20 -26.45 -23.39
CA ARG A 95 5.91 -25.60 -24.35
C ARG A 95 6.44 -24.33 -23.69
N GLY A 96 7.68 -23.98 -23.98
CA GLY A 96 8.23 -22.67 -23.67
C GLY A 96 7.57 -21.59 -24.53
N THR A 97 7.43 -20.39 -23.96
CA THR A 97 6.93 -19.21 -24.65
C THR A 97 7.96 -18.10 -24.59
N THR A 98 7.94 -17.21 -25.59
CA THR A 98 8.81 -16.03 -25.60
C THR A 98 8.22 -14.96 -24.70
N SER A 99 9.06 -14.34 -23.86
CA SER A 99 8.66 -13.20 -23.05
C SER A 99 8.35 -12.01 -23.95
N ILE A 100 7.11 -11.51 -23.88
CA ILE A 100 6.63 -10.33 -24.59
C ILE A 100 6.25 -9.31 -23.52
N TYR A 101 6.69 -8.07 -23.65
CA TYR A 101 6.20 -6.96 -22.82
C TYR A 101 5.47 -5.95 -23.71
N TRP A 102 4.52 -5.23 -23.15
CA TRP A 102 3.79 -4.19 -23.87
C TRP A 102 4.44 -2.84 -23.69
N GLN A 103 4.43 -2.04 -24.76
CA GLN A 103 4.76 -0.63 -24.74
C GLN A 103 3.53 0.14 -25.20
N THR A 104 3.19 1.24 -24.54
CA THR A 104 2.10 2.09 -24.99
C THR A 104 2.40 2.62 -26.39
N GLN A 105 1.51 2.35 -27.33
CA GLN A 105 1.54 2.91 -28.67
C GLN A 105 0.61 4.12 -28.73
N ARG A 106 1.06 5.18 -29.38
CA ARG A 106 0.22 6.32 -29.78
C ARG A 106 0.28 6.52 -31.28
N ASN A 107 -0.79 7.03 -31.86
CA ASN A 107 -0.89 7.35 -33.27
C ASN A 107 -1.50 8.75 -33.42
N THR A 108 -0.67 9.73 -33.77
CA THR A 108 -1.12 11.13 -33.97
C THR A 108 -2.15 11.30 -35.09
N ASN A 109 -2.37 10.28 -35.92
CA ASN A 109 -3.43 10.24 -36.93
C ASN A 109 -4.77 9.73 -36.38
N ASN A 110 -4.81 9.20 -35.16
CA ASN A 110 -6.04 8.87 -34.47
C ASN A 110 -6.65 10.18 -33.92
N PRO A 111 -7.73 10.71 -34.53
CA PRO A 111 -8.29 12.00 -34.12
C PRO A 111 -8.88 11.96 -32.70
N ILE A 112 -9.14 10.76 -32.18
CA ILE A 112 -9.65 10.53 -30.83
C ILE A 112 -8.56 10.74 -29.77
N GLU A 113 -7.29 10.43 -30.06
CA GLU A 113 -6.20 10.57 -29.07
C GLU A 113 -6.04 12.00 -28.53
N ARG A 114 -6.41 13.01 -29.35
CA ARG A 114 -6.35 14.43 -28.95
C ARG A 114 -7.57 14.90 -28.16
N THR A 115 -8.65 14.12 -28.11
CA THR A 115 -9.91 14.53 -27.49
C THR A 115 -10.21 13.80 -26.18
N VAL A 116 -9.64 12.61 -25.97
CA VAL A 116 -9.90 11.76 -24.77
C VAL A 116 -8.67 11.50 -23.90
N GLY A 117 -7.46 11.89 -24.31
CA GLY A 117 -6.26 11.56 -23.55
C GLY A 117 -6.00 12.53 -22.39
N THR A 118 -6.50 12.20 -21.19
CA THR A 118 -5.97 12.80 -19.95
C THR A 118 -4.51 12.41 -19.76
N GLY A 119 -3.70 13.30 -19.21
CA GLY A 119 -2.42 12.96 -18.59
C GLY A 119 -1.19 13.37 -19.38
N PHE A 120 -0.14 12.54 -19.31
CA PHE A 120 1.16 12.79 -19.92
C PHE A 120 1.08 12.62 -21.44
N ARG A 121 1.07 13.72 -22.18
CA ARG A 121 1.05 13.69 -23.65
C ARG A 121 2.32 13.05 -24.18
N GLY A 122 2.19 12.15 -25.16
CA GLY A 122 3.32 11.44 -25.76
C GLY A 122 3.88 10.29 -24.94
N SER A 123 3.47 10.12 -23.67
CA SER A 123 4.04 9.10 -22.78
C SER A 123 3.92 7.67 -23.33
N SER A 124 5.04 6.97 -23.24
CA SER A 124 5.24 5.54 -23.50
C SER A 124 4.92 4.63 -22.31
N CYS A 125 4.62 5.20 -21.13
CA CYS A 125 4.19 4.46 -19.94
C CYS A 125 2.75 3.93 -20.09
N THR A 126 2.46 2.85 -19.38
CA THR A 126 1.07 2.43 -19.06
C THR A 126 0.72 2.98 -17.68
N PHE A 127 -0.50 3.48 -17.47
CA PHE A 127 -0.91 4.09 -16.20
C PHE A 127 -2.05 3.30 -15.55
N PRO A 128 -1.89 2.79 -14.31
CA PRO A 128 -0.64 2.75 -13.55
C PRO A 128 0.31 1.65 -14.04
N THR A 129 1.61 1.83 -13.83
CA THR A 129 2.60 0.74 -13.92
C THR A 129 3.72 0.95 -12.92
N LEU A 130 4.28 -0.15 -12.39
CA LEU A 130 5.47 -0.09 -11.55
C LEU A 130 6.64 0.40 -12.41
N THR A 131 7.37 1.40 -11.93
CA THR A 131 8.52 1.98 -12.66
C THR A 131 9.77 1.13 -12.47
N SER A 132 10.80 1.31 -13.30
CA SER A 132 12.11 0.66 -13.08
C SER A 132 12.69 0.95 -11.69
N GLN A 133 12.55 2.20 -11.22
CA GLN A 133 12.96 2.54 -9.87
C GLN A 133 12.12 1.80 -8.80
N GLY A 134 10.82 1.57 -9.03
CA GLY A 134 9.98 0.79 -8.10
C GLY A 134 10.28 -0.71 -8.12
N ILE A 135 10.71 -1.26 -9.26
CA ILE A 135 11.24 -2.62 -9.32
C ILE A 135 12.53 -2.73 -8.51
N GLU A 136 13.42 -1.74 -8.59
CA GLU A 136 14.65 -1.70 -7.80
C GLU A 136 14.36 -1.58 -6.29
N ASP A 137 13.43 -0.73 -5.87
CA ASP A 137 13.01 -0.63 -4.47
C ASP A 137 12.43 -1.97 -3.98
N ALA A 138 11.63 -2.65 -4.80
CA ALA A 138 11.14 -3.99 -4.49
C ALA A 138 12.27 -5.02 -4.36
N ARG A 139 13.26 -4.97 -5.26
CA ARG A 139 14.45 -5.84 -5.22
C ARG A 139 15.23 -5.65 -3.92
N ARG A 140 15.52 -4.40 -3.53
CA ARG A 140 16.19 -4.08 -2.27
C ARG A 140 15.40 -4.56 -1.06
N HIS A 141 14.09 -4.35 -1.05
CA HIS A 141 13.22 -4.87 0.01
C HIS A 141 13.34 -6.41 0.12
N GLY A 142 13.37 -7.13 -1.00
CA GLY A 142 13.64 -8.57 -1.00
C GLY A 142 15.02 -8.96 -0.44
N GLU A 143 16.06 -8.17 -0.69
CA GLU A 143 17.41 -8.37 -0.13
C GLU A 143 17.42 -8.15 1.38
N ASP A 144 16.82 -7.05 1.85
CA ASP A 144 16.74 -6.65 3.26
C ASP A 144 15.94 -7.68 4.08
N PHE A 145 14.79 -8.11 3.55
CA PHE A 145 14.01 -9.20 4.11
C PHE A 145 14.82 -10.49 4.19
N GLY A 146 15.60 -10.82 3.15
CA GLY A 146 16.53 -11.94 3.15
C GLY A 146 17.63 -11.79 4.20
N GLY A 147 18.19 -10.59 4.38
CA GLY A 147 19.21 -10.30 5.39
C GLY A 147 18.75 -10.66 6.80
N VAL A 148 17.46 -10.42 7.11
CA VAL A 148 16.84 -10.83 8.37
C VAL A 148 16.53 -12.33 8.37
N TYR A 149 15.61 -12.78 7.51
CA TYR A 149 15.01 -14.11 7.69
C TYR A 149 15.83 -15.25 7.09
N ARG A 150 16.70 -15.02 6.11
CA ARG A 150 17.62 -16.04 5.56
C ARG A 150 18.97 -15.99 6.27
N ASP A 151 19.56 -14.80 6.40
CA ASP A 151 20.96 -14.69 6.82
C ASP A 151 21.13 -14.53 8.34
N MET A 152 20.25 -13.79 9.02
CA MET A 152 20.35 -13.59 10.47
C MET A 152 19.63 -14.69 11.26
N LEU A 153 18.42 -15.05 10.85
CA LEU A 153 17.56 -15.99 11.58
C LEU A 153 17.61 -17.43 11.04
N HIS A 154 18.17 -17.63 9.84
CA HIS A 154 18.21 -18.93 9.17
C HIS A 154 16.84 -19.62 9.07
N PHE A 155 15.78 -18.82 8.90
CA PHE A 155 14.40 -19.26 8.91
C PHE A 155 13.87 -19.59 7.51
N LEU A 156 14.25 -18.80 6.50
CA LEU A 156 13.62 -18.92 5.18
C LEU A 156 13.87 -20.27 4.50
N PRO A 157 12.81 -20.96 4.05
CA PRO A 157 12.94 -22.26 3.41
C PRO A 157 13.43 -22.13 1.96
N THR A 158 14.38 -22.97 1.57
CA THR A 158 14.72 -23.19 0.15
C THR A 158 13.74 -24.13 -0.56
N ASP A 159 12.99 -24.92 0.20
CA ASP A 159 11.96 -25.83 -0.31
C ASP A 159 10.71 -25.05 -0.71
N ARG A 160 10.40 -25.07 -2.01
CA ARG A 160 9.28 -24.36 -2.63
C ARG A 160 7.90 -24.81 -2.16
N SER A 161 7.79 -25.95 -1.49
CA SER A 161 6.53 -26.41 -0.90
C SER A 161 6.23 -25.75 0.45
N LYS A 162 7.22 -25.08 1.06
CA LYS A 162 7.13 -24.47 2.39
C LYS A 162 7.00 -22.95 2.37
N TYR A 163 6.91 -22.36 1.17
CA TYR A 163 6.55 -20.96 1.03
C TYR A 163 5.63 -20.69 -0.15
N GLU A 164 4.84 -19.62 -0.05
CA GLU A 164 3.94 -19.19 -1.12
C GLU A 164 3.89 -17.67 -1.30
N TRP A 165 3.62 -17.29 -2.54
CA TRP A 165 3.40 -15.92 -2.96
C TRP A 165 1.94 -15.73 -3.36
N ARG A 166 1.35 -14.63 -2.93
CA ARG A 166 0.01 -14.22 -3.34
C ARG A 166 0.01 -12.78 -3.82
N VAL A 167 -0.70 -12.51 -4.91
CA VAL A 167 -0.85 -11.19 -5.54
C VAL A 167 -2.34 -10.91 -5.74
N THR A 168 -2.69 -9.65 -6.00
CA THR A 168 -4.07 -9.29 -6.38
C THR A 168 -4.26 -9.36 -7.89
N ASN A 169 -5.48 -9.06 -8.34
CA ASN A 169 -5.82 -8.94 -9.76
C ASN A 169 -5.21 -7.68 -10.43
N ASN A 170 -4.65 -6.76 -9.65
CA ASN A 170 -3.95 -5.58 -10.14
C ASN A 170 -2.47 -5.89 -10.43
N VAL A 171 -2.02 -5.61 -11.65
CA VAL A 171 -0.68 -5.98 -12.15
C VAL A 171 0.48 -5.42 -11.31
N LEU A 172 0.28 -4.30 -10.62
CA LEU A 172 1.29 -3.66 -9.78
C LEU A 172 1.84 -4.61 -8.70
N THR A 173 0.96 -5.44 -8.11
CA THR A 173 1.34 -6.40 -7.06
C THR A 173 2.21 -7.53 -7.61
N THR A 174 1.92 -8.00 -8.82
CA THR A 174 2.75 -8.99 -9.54
C THR A 174 4.10 -8.40 -9.96
N GLN A 175 4.13 -7.15 -10.43
CA GLN A 175 5.38 -6.47 -10.77
C GLN A 175 6.27 -6.29 -9.53
N THR A 176 5.67 -5.95 -8.38
CA THR A 176 6.38 -5.80 -7.10
C THR A 176 6.95 -7.15 -6.65
N LEU A 177 6.18 -8.23 -6.71
CA LEU A 177 6.68 -9.58 -6.46
C LEU A 177 7.88 -9.92 -7.36
N GLY A 178 7.85 -9.51 -8.64
CA GLY A 178 8.95 -9.71 -9.58
C GLY A 178 10.29 -9.13 -9.07
N GLY A 179 10.27 -7.88 -8.59
CA GLY A 179 11.44 -7.26 -7.98
C GLY A 179 11.82 -7.92 -6.64
N PHE A 180 10.87 -8.06 -5.72
CA PHE A 180 11.08 -8.63 -4.40
C PHE A 180 11.67 -10.04 -4.44
N ALA A 181 11.12 -10.93 -5.27
CA ALA A 181 11.60 -12.29 -5.40
C ALA A 181 13.02 -12.34 -6.01
N ALA A 182 13.37 -11.41 -6.91
CA ALA A 182 14.71 -11.32 -7.46
C ALA A 182 15.76 -10.92 -6.41
N GLY A 183 15.38 -10.12 -5.41
CA GLY A 183 16.22 -9.81 -4.25
C GLY A 183 16.32 -10.96 -3.25
N LEU A 184 15.18 -11.62 -2.96
CA LEU A 184 15.14 -12.67 -1.95
C LEU A 184 15.82 -13.99 -2.39
N TYR A 185 15.60 -14.37 -3.65
CA TYR A 185 16.03 -15.64 -4.24
C TYR A 185 16.56 -15.43 -5.67
N PRO A 186 17.75 -14.84 -5.82
CA PRO A 186 18.25 -14.36 -7.12
C PRO A 186 18.47 -15.46 -8.17
N THR A 187 18.56 -16.73 -7.75
CA THR A 187 18.79 -17.86 -8.66
C THR A 187 17.49 -18.47 -9.20
N VAL A 188 16.32 -18.04 -8.73
CA VAL A 188 15.03 -18.61 -9.16
C VAL A 188 14.44 -17.79 -10.29
N SER A 189 14.26 -18.42 -11.45
CA SER A 189 13.80 -17.74 -12.66
C SER A 189 12.27 -17.60 -12.78
N GLN A 190 11.49 -18.36 -12.01
CA GLN A 190 10.03 -18.29 -12.08
C GLN A 190 9.35 -18.78 -10.80
N TYR A 191 8.22 -18.13 -10.47
CA TYR A 191 7.35 -18.48 -9.35
C TYR A 191 5.92 -18.73 -9.78
N PRO A 192 5.21 -19.70 -9.18
CA PRO A 192 3.76 -19.61 -9.10
C PRO A 192 3.41 -18.54 -8.06
N ALA A 193 2.60 -17.57 -8.46
CA ALA A 193 1.89 -16.70 -7.54
C ALA A 193 0.42 -17.13 -7.54
N LYS A 194 -0.20 -17.16 -6.36
CA LYS A 194 -1.65 -17.36 -6.24
C LYS A 194 -2.36 -16.03 -6.40
N VAL A 195 -3.54 -16.07 -7.00
CA VAL A 195 -4.47 -14.94 -7.11
C VAL A 195 -5.87 -15.48 -6.91
N GLN A 196 -6.69 -14.80 -6.11
CA GLN A 196 -8.11 -15.14 -5.98
C GLN A 196 -8.89 -14.46 -7.12
N PRO A 197 -10.02 -15.02 -7.57
CA PRO A 197 -10.93 -14.30 -8.45
C PRO A 197 -11.30 -12.92 -7.91
N ALA A 198 -11.26 -11.90 -8.78
CA ALA A 198 -11.51 -10.50 -8.42
C ALA A 198 -12.81 -10.28 -7.62
N SER A 199 -13.84 -11.09 -7.85
CA SER A 199 -15.12 -11.00 -7.14
C SER A 199 -15.04 -11.27 -5.64
N PHE A 200 -13.96 -11.91 -5.15
CA PHE A 200 -13.80 -12.25 -3.73
C PHE A 200 -12.34 -12.20 -3.27
N ASP A 201 -11.47 -11.46 -3.96
CA ASP A 201 -10.05 -11.40 -3.60
C ASP A 201 -9.85 -10.72 -2.24
N SER A 202 -9.55 -11.50 -1.20
CA SER A 202 -9.42 -10.99 0.17
C SER A 202 -8.25 -10.01 0.37
N LEU A 203 -7.29 -9.92 -0.56
CA LEU A 203 -6.20 -8.92 -0.53
C LEU A 203 -6.59 -7.57 -1.14
N GLU A 204 -7.61 -7.55 -1.98
CA GLU A 204 -8.21 -6.35 -2.57
C GLU A 204 -9.73 -6.52 -2.65
N PRO A 205 -10.44 -6.53 -1.50
CA PRO A 205 -11.85 -6.90 -1.48
C PRO A 205 -12.72 -6.00 -2.35
N ALA A 206 -13.21 -6.59 -3.44
CA ALA A 206 -14.14 -5.96 -4.38
C ALA A 206 -15.54 -6.61 -4.37
N TYR A 207 -15.82 -7.49 -3.39
CA TYR A 207 -17.18 -8.00 -3.19
C TYR A 207 -18.11 -6.86 -2.77
N ALA A 208 -19.39 -6.97 -3.17
CA ALA A 208 -20.40 -5.99 -2.80
C ALA A 208 -20.65 -6.04 -1.28
N CYS A 209 -20.52 -4.90 -0.61
CA CYS A 209 -20.84 -4.75 0.81
C CYS A 209 -21.53 -3.40 1.03
N PRO A 210 -22.86 -3.32 0.88
CA PRO A 210 -23.61 -2.07 1.00
C PRO A 210 -23.41 -1.38 2.35
N LEU A 211 -23.19 -2.13 3.43
CA LEU A 211 -22.85 -1.54 4.73
C LEU A 211 -21.51 -0.81 4.67
N ALA A 212 -20.46 -1.40 4.11
CA ALA A 212 -19.17 -0.74 3.96
C ALA A 212 -19.27 0.53 3.08
N ASP A 213 -20.04 0.48 2.00
CA ASP A 213 -20.28 1.63 1.13
C ASP A 213 -21.01 2.77 1.85
N ARG A 214 -22.04 2.44 2.66
CA ARG A 214 -22.74 3.43 3.50
C ARG A 214 -21.81 4.03 4.54
N LEU A 215 -21.04 3.23 5.27
CA LEU A 215 -20.11 3.72 6.30
C LEU A 215 -19.05 4.63 5.70
N LEU A 216 -18.49 4.27 4.53
CA LEU A 216 -17.55 5.14 3.83
C LEU A 216 -18.22 6.46 3.44
N ALA A 217 -19.44 6.44 2.91
CA ALA A 217 -20.18 7.65 2.58
C ALA A 217 -20.51 8.51 3.82
N GLU A 218 -20.83 7.90 4.96
CA GLU A 218 -21.02 8.60 6.24
C GLU A 218 -19.74 9.28 6.69
N ILE A 219 -18.61 8.58 6.67
CA ILE A 219 -17.30 9.15 7.02
C ILE A 219 -16.95 10.31 6.08
N GLU A 220 -17.15 10.14 4.77
CA GLU A 220 -16.87 11.16 3.74
C GLU A 220 -17.94 12.27 3.65
N SER A 221 -18.86 12.33 4.61
CA SER A 221 -19.85 13.40 4.71
C SER A 221 -20.05 13.91 6.14
N ASP A 222 -19.27 13.43 7.11
CA ASP A 222 -19.35 13.90 8.48
C ASP A 222 -18.86 15.36 8.64
N ALA A 223 -18.96 15.88 9.86
CA ALA A 223 -18.61 17.26 10.16
C ALA A 223 -17.12 17.57 9.94
N GLU A 224 -16.21 16.65 10.28
CA GLU A 224 -14.77 16.85 10.11
C GLU A 224 -14.37 16.75 8.65
N TRP A 225 -14.94 15.78 7.91
CA TRP A 225 -14.75 15.67 6.47
C TRP A 225 -15.28 16.91 5.74
N THR A 226 -16.47 17.38 6.08
CA THR A 226 -16.99 18.62 5.49
C THR A 226 -16.10 19.82 5.83
N ALA A 227 -15.66 19.92 7.09
CA ALA A 227 -14.80 21.00 7.54
C ALA A 227 -13.43 21.01 6.83
N HIS A 228 -12.82 19.86 6.56
CA HIS A 228 -11.53 19.80 5.87
C HIS A 228 -11.64 20.31 4.43
N LEU A 229 -12.71 19.96 3.70
CA LEU A 229 -12.94 20.45 2.34
C LEU A 229 -13.16 21.96 2.33
N VAL A 230 -14.02 22.47 3.21
CA VAL A 230 -14.31 23.91 3.32
C VAL A 230 -13.06 24.72 3.67
N GLN A 231 -12.29 24.28 4.66
CA GLN A 231 -11.11 25.01 5.13
C GLN A 231 -9.90 24.88 4.19
N SER A 232 -9.87 23.86 3.34
CA SER A 232 -8.86 23.70 2.30
C SER A 232 -9.29 24.25 0.93
N GLN A 233 -10.48 24.86 0.82
CA GLN A 233 -10.98 25.43 -0.43
C GLN A 233 -10.00 26.42 -1.11
N PRO A 234 -9.32 27.34 -0.39
CA PRO A 234 -8.34 28.22 -1.04
C PRO A 234 -7.16 27.46 -1.68
N LEU A 235 -6.74 26.35 -1.08
CA LEU A 235 -5.71 25.46 -1.65
C LEU A 235 -6.25 24.76 -2.90
N ARG A 236 -7.52 24.34 -2.89
CA ARG A 236 -8.18 23.72 -4.05
C ARG A 236 -8.31 24.69 -5.22
N ASP A 237 -8.71 25.93 -4.95
CA ASP A 237 -8.81 26.98 -5.96
C ASP A 237 -7.44 27.28 -6.58
N ARG A 238 -6.39 27.35 -5.74
CA ARG A 238 -5.01 27.47 -6.21
C ARG A 238 -4.61 26.27 -7.07
N PHE A 239 -4.88 25.04 -6.61
CA PHE A 239 -4.58 23.83 -7.36
C PHE A 239 -5.24 23.86 -8.74
N ASN A 240 -6.56 24.06 -8.80
CA ASN A 240 -7.32 24.08 -10.05
C ASN A 240 -6.89 25.20 -11.00
N SER A 241 -6.53 26.39 -10.48
CA SER A 241 -6.05 27.50 -11.31
C SER A 241 -4.68 27.22 -11.93
N VAL A 242 -3.82 26.46 -11.26
CA VAL A 242 -2.53 26.03 -11.84
C VAL A 242 -2.75 24.91 -12.83
N THR A 243 -3.49 23.87 -12.46
CA THR A 243 -3.56 22.62 -13.24
C THR A 243 -4.60 22.59 -14.34
N GLY A 244 -5.53 23.56 -14.36
CA GLY A 244 -6.70 23.53 -15.24
C GLY A 244 -7.69 22.41 -14.91
N THR A 245 -7.60 21.80 -13.72
CA THR A 245 -8.50 20.74 -13.29
C THR A 245 -9.93 21.25 -13.21
N ASN A 246 -10.88 20.51 -13.80
CA ASN A 246 -12.30 20.84 -13.70
C ASN A 246 -12.76 20.78 -12.22
N PRO A 247 -13.22 21.89 -11.62
CA PRO A 247 -13.60 21.94 -10.21
C PRO A 247 -14.81 21.04 -9.87
N ASP A 248 -15.57 20.59 -10.87
CA ASP A 248 -16.73 19.71 -10.67
C ASP A 248 -16.42 18.22 -10.91
N ALA A 249 -15.20 17.87 -11.31
CA ALA A 249 -14.78 16.48 -11.42
C ALA A 249 -14.73 15.84 -10.02
N LEU A 250 -15.63 14.88 -9.75
CA LEU A 250 -15.87 14.38 -8.38
C LEU A 250 -14.61 13.88 -7.67
N GLY A 251 -13.75 13.10 -8.34
CA GLY A 251 -12.50 12.59 -7.77
C GLY A 251 -11.49 13.70 -7.40
N TRP A 252 -11.60 14.88 -8.01
CA TRP A 252 -10.78 16.04 -7.72
C TRP A 252 -11.41 17.02 -6.74
N LYS A 253 -12.73 16.89 -6.47
CA LYS A 253 -13.50 17.82 -5.64
C LYS A 253 -13.70 17.30 -4.22
N ARG A 254 -13.98 16.01 -4.06
CA ARG A 254 -14.45 15.43 -2.79
C ARG A 254 -13.35 14.90 -1.89
N SER A 255 -12.11 14.85 -2.38
CA SER A 255 -10.95 14.30 -1.68
C SER A 255 -9.66 14.89 -2.25
N TRP A 256 -8.60 14.87 -1.45
CA TRP A 256 -7.23 15.18 -1.83
C TRP A 256 -6.46 13.97 -2.37
N ASP A 257 -7.08 12.78 -2.46
CA ASP A 257 -6.50 11.55 -3.03
C ASP A 257 -5.88 11.76 -4.43
N HIS A 258 -6.65 12.28 -5.39
CA HIS A 258 -6.16 12.48 -6.76
C HIS A 258 -4.97 13.46 -6.83
N PRO A 259 -5.03 14.68 -6.25
CA PRO A 259 -3.86 15.55 -6.15
C PRO A 259 -2.69 14.90 -5.42
N PHE A 260 -2.96 14.19 -4.33
CA PHE A 260 -1.93 13.52 -3.54
C PHE A 260 -1.19 12.49 -4.39
N ASP A 261 -1.89 11.53 -5.01
CA ASP A 261 -1.29 10.47 -5.83
C ASP A 261 -0.52 11.06 -7.02
N ASN A 262 -1.05 12.10 -7.67
CA ASN A 262 -0.36 12.78 -8.77
C ASN A 262 0.98 13.40 -8.32
N LEU A 263 0.92 14.27 -7.31
CA LEU A 263 2.09 15.03 -6.86
C LEU A 263 3.11 14.11 -6.19
N ALA A 264 2.66 13.22 -5.31
CA ALA A 264 3.54 12.29 -4.59
C ALA A 264 4.24 11.32 -5.55
N SER A 265 3.52 10.80 -6.57
CA SER A 265 4.15 9.97 -7.61
C SER A 265 5.22 10.73 -8.36
N LYS A 266 4.99 11.99 -8.77
CA LYS A 266 6.01 12.81 -9.45
C LYS A 266 7.24 13.04 -8.56
N GLN A 267 7.04 13.50 -7.33
CA GLN A 267 8.15 13.80 -6.42
C GLN A 267 8.96 12.55 -6.04
N SER A 268 8.31 11.40 -5.92
CA SER A 268 8.96 10.11 -5.64
C SER A 268 9.92 9.67 -6.76
N HIS A 269 9.76 10.24 -7.96
CA HIS A 269 10.59 10.00 -9.14
C HIS A 269 11.48 11.20 -9.51
N GLY A 270 11.57 12.21 -8.64
CA GLY A 270 12.35 13.43 -8.89
C GLY A 270 11.78 14.32 -10.00
N LEU A 271 10.50 14.15 -10.35
CA LEU A 271 9.81 14.99 -11.32
C LEU A 271 9.25 16.25 -10.64
N PRO A 272 9.18 17.38 -11.36
CA PRO A 272 8.74 18.65 -10.78
C PRO A 272 7.24 18.65 -10.47
N LEU A 273 6.84 19.55 -9.57
CA LEU A 273 5.44 19.91 -9.33
C LEU A 273 4.86 20.67 -10.54
N PRO A 274 3.55 20.57 -10.79
CA PRO A 274 2.95 21.12 -12.00
C PRO A 274 2.92 22.65 -12.01
N CYS A 275 3.13 23.20 -13.19
CA CYS A 275 2.92 24.60 -13.56
C CYS A 275 1.74 24.74 -14.54
N SER A 276 1.20 25.94 -14.63
CA SER A 276 0.14 26.22 -15.60
C SER A 276 0.64 26.09 -17.03
N LEU A 277 -0.19 25.50 -17.89
CA LEU A 277 0.08 25.40 -19.32
C LEU A 277 0.10 26.79 -19.98
N ASP A 278 -0.65 27.75 -19.44
CA ASP A 278 -0.76 29.12 -19.94
C ASP A 278 0.34 30.04 -19.39
N ASP A 279 0.76 29.84 -18.14
CA ASP A 279 1.86 30.57 -17.49
C ASP A 279 2.81 29.62 -16.73
N ARG A 280 3.99 29.37 -17.32
CA ARG A 280 5.00 28.46 -16.78
C ARG A 280 5.71 28.98 -15.54
N ALA A 281 5.52 30.24 -15.15
CA ALA A 281 6.00 30.77 -13.87
C ALA A 281 4.97 30.54 -12.73
N PHE A 282 3.73 30.18 -13.07
CA PHE A 282 2.65 29.97 -12.12
C PHE A 282 2.50 28.49 -11.77
N CYS A 283 3.13 28.06 -10.67
CA CYS A 283 3.23 26.66 -10.28
C CYS A 283 2.62 26.34 -8.91
N ILE A 284 2.42 25.05 -8.67
CA ILE A 284 2.31 24.48 -7.33
C ILE A 284 3.71 24.46 -6.74
N ASP A 285 3.91 25.18 -5.64
CA ASP A 285 5.16 25.12 -4.87
C ASP A 285 5.12 24.02 -3.80
N GLN A 286 6.26 23.81 -3.13
CA GLN A 286 6.37 22.79 -2.10
C GLN A 286 5.43 23.03 -0.91
N THR A 287 5.12 24.28 -0.55
CA THR A 287 4.21 24.55 0.58
C THR A 287 2.79 24.09 0.26
N HIS A 288 2.36 24.27 -0.98
CA HIS A 288 1.09 23.71 -1.45
C HIS A 288 1.12 22.18 -1.46
N ALA A 289 2.18 21.57 -2.01
CA ALA A 289 2.32 20.12 -2.06
C ALA A 289 2.35 19.48 -0.66
N ASP A 290 3.12 20.02 0.27
CA ASP A 290 3.19 19.55 1.66
C ASP A 290 1.81 19.58 2.33
N ARG A 291 1.03 20.64 2.09
CA ARG A 291 -0.33 20.74 2.62
C ARG A 291 -1.26 19.70 2.01
N ILE A 292 -1.14 19.42 0.71
CA ILE A 292 -1.85 18.33 0.05
C ILE A 292 -1.44 16.98 0.65
N TYR A 293 -0.16 16.77 0.94
CA TYR A 293 0.33 15.54 1.56
C TYR A 293 -0.20 15.30 2.97
N ARG A 294 -0.27 16.36 3.78
CA ARG A 294 -0.88 16.29 5.12
C ARG A 294 -2.38 16.01 5.04
N LEU A 295 -3.09 16.66 4.13
CA LEU A 295 -4.54 16.47 3.94
C LEU A 295 -4.86 15.07 3.42
N GLY A 296 -4.14 14.59 2.40
CA GLY A 296 -4.31 13.22 1.89
C GLY A 296 -4.03 12.19 2.98
N ASN A 297 -2.93 12.35 3.74
CA ASN A 297 -2.69 11.52 4.92
C ASN A 297 -3.91 11.54 5.83
N TRP A 298 -4.30 12.72 6.33
CA TRP A 298 -5.45 12.86 7.23
C TRP A 298 -6.71 12.18 6.71
N GLU A 299 -7.03 12.28 5.42
CA GLU A 299 -8.19 11.58 4.82
C GLU A 299 -8.08 10.05 4.95
N SER A 300 -6.90 9.48 4.69
CA SER A 300 -6.64 8.04 4.88
C SER A 300 -6.80 7.64 6.34
N LEU A 301 -6.23 8.41 7.26
CA LEU A 301 -6.38 8.19 8.70
C LEU A 301 -7.87 8.28 9.12
N HIS A 302 -8.61 9.28 8.64
CA HIS A 302 -10.00 9.51 9.01
C HIS A 302 -10.89 8.36 8.56
N ARG A 303 -10.67 7.81 7.36
CA ARG A 303 -11.37 6.62 6.86
C ARG A 303 -11.11 5.39 7.72
N TYR A 304 -9.85 5.05 7.96
CA TYR A 304 -9.48 3.73 8.50
C TYR A 304 -9.19 3.70 10.00
N ARG A 305 -9.06 4.85 10.66
CA ARG A 305 -8.71 4.91 12.09
C ARG A 305 -9.38 6.02 12.90
N GLY A 306 -9.66 7.18 12.31
CA GLY A 306 -10.03 8.41 13.00
C GLY A 306 -11.52 8.58 13.30
N SER A 307 -12.40 8.02 12.47
CA SER A 307 -13.85 8.12 12.64
C SER A 307 -14.41 7.02 13.56
N PRO A 308 -15.51 7.25 14.30
CA PRO A 308 -16.19 6.20 15.06
C PRO A 308 -16.58 4.97 14.23
N GLN A 309 -16.82 5.15 12.93
CA GLN A 309 -17.18 4.09 11.98
C GLN A 309 -15.94 3.35 11.41
N SER A 310 -14.73 3.89 11.59
CA SER A 310 -13.51 3.41 10.93
C SER A 310 -13.16 1.95 11.22
N LEU A 311 -13.35 1.48 12.46
CA LEU A 311 -13.05 0.09 12.81
C LEU A 311 -13.95 -0.85 12.02
N LEU A 312 -15.27 -0.60 12.02
CA LEU A 312 -16.21 -1.44 11.29
C LEU A 312 -15.96 -1.38 9.78
N LEU A 313 -15.70 -0.19 9.21
CA LEU A 313 -15.30 -0.08 7.81
C LEU A 313 -14.07 -0.92 7.49
N SER A 314 -13.02 -0.84 8.32
CA SER A 314 -11.77 -1.57 8.14
C SER A 314 -11.99 -3.08 8.22
N VAL A 315 -12.79 -3.53 9.18
CA VAL A 315 -13.20 -4.93 9.35
C VAL A 315 -13.97 -5.43 8.13
N LEU A 316 -14.92 -4.66 7.60
CA LEU A 316 -15.68 -5.05 6.39
C LEU A 316 -14.82 -5.05 5.12
N LYS A 317 -13.69 -4.33 5.12
CA LYS A 317 -12.77 -4.23 3.99
C LYS A 317 -11.61 -5.22 4.02
N MET A 318 -11.20 -5.74 5.18
CA MET A 318 -10.04 -6.64 5.31
C MET A 318 -10.25 -7.82 6.27
N GLY A 319 -11.45 -7.98 6.83
CA GLY A 319 -11.78 -9.06 7.77
C GLY A 319 -11.66 -10.45 7.16
N ASP A 320 -11.92 -10.60 5.85
CA ASP A 320 -11.77 -11.88 5.15
C ASP A 320 -10.30 -12.34 5.15
N TRP A 321 -9.36 -11.44 4.86
CA TRP A 321 -7.94 -11.77 4.92
C TRP A 321 -7.45 -11.98 6.36
N ILE A 322 -7.96 -11.22 7.34
CA ILE A 322 -7.69 -11.48 8.76
C ILE A 322 -8.17 -12.87 9.17
N THR A 323 -9.31 -13.32 8.64
CA THR A 323 -9.83 -14.66 8.87
C THR A 323 -8.87 -15.71 8.29
N GLU A 324 -8.36 -15.50 7.07
CA GLU A 324 -7.32 -16.37 6.48
C GLU A 324 -6.02 -16.38 7.31
N LEU A 325 -5.53 -15.22 7.73
CA LEU A 325 -4.34 -15.08 8.60
C LEU A 325 -4.51 -15.88 9.89
N ARG A 326 -5.66 -15.74 10.56
CA ARG A 326 -5.98 -16.51 11.77
C ARG A 326 -5.88 -18.01 11.50
N HIS A 327 -6.51 -18.50 10.43
CA HIS A 327 -6.48 -19.93 10.09
C HIS A 327 -5.06 -20.42 9.78
N ASN A 328 -4.25 -19.58 9.12
CA ASN A 328 -2.84 -19.87 8.82
C ASN A 328 -1.99 -19.96 10.09
N LEU A 329 -2.20 -19.07 11.06
CA LEU A 329 -1.53 -19.11 12.36
C LEU A 329 -1.90 -20.39 13.13
N GLU A 330 -3.18 -20.74 13.17
CA GLU A 330 -3.65 -21.99 13.81
C GLU A 330 -3.12 -23.24 13.09
N ALA A 331 -3.01 -23.21 11.76
CA ALA A 331 -2.38 -24.26 10.96
C ALA A 331 -0.90 -24.45 11.32
N ALA A 332 -0.15 -23.36 11.46
CA ALA A 332 1.24 -23.41 11.91
C ALA A 332 1.37 -23.98 13.33
N VAL A 333 0.46 -23.64 14.24
CA VAL A 333 0.38 -24.24 15.59
C VAL A 333 0.14 -25.75 15.54
N ARG A 334 -0.70 -26.23 14.61
CA ARG A 334 -0.93 -27.67 14.38
C ARG A 334 0.25 -28.38 13.71
N GLY A 335 1.29 -27.66 13.29
CA GLY A 335 2.47 -28.21 12.65
C GLY A 335 2.30 -28.47 11.15
N GLU A 336 1.43 -27.73 10.47
CA GLU A 336 1.34 -27.77 9.01
C GLU A 336 2.66 -27.28 8.35
N PRO A 337 3.04 -27.81 7.17
CA PRO A 337 4.39 -27.68 6.64
C PRO A 337 4.75 -26.29 6.08
N MET A 338 3.75 -25.41 5.88
CA MET A 338 3.98 -24.07 5.35
C MET A 338 4.66 -23.20 6.40
N LEU A 339 5.82 -22.63 6.07
CA LEU A 339 6.60 -21.79 6.97
C LEU A 339 6.46 -20.30 6.65
N TYR A 340 6.27 -19.95 5.38
CA TYR A 340 6.32 -18.56 4.94
C TYR A 340 5.24 -18.22 3.89
N ARG A 341 4.46 -17.17 4.15
CA ARG A 341 3.53 -16.60 3.19
C ARG A 341 3.83 -15.13 2.97
N HIS A 342 3.73 -14.67 1.74
CA HIS A 342 3.86 -13.24 1.44
C HIS A 342 2.80 -12.81 0.45
N ASN A 343 2.01 -11.82 0.88
CA ASN A 343 0.85 -11.30 0.21
C ASN A 343 1.15 -9.88 -0.31
N PHE A 344 1.07 -9.65 -1.61
CA PHE A 344 1.25 -8.32 -2.21
C PHE A 344 -0.13 -7.70 -2.45
N ALA A 345 -0.36 -6.51 -1.88
CA ALA A 345 -1.63 -5.82 -1.79
C ALA A 345 -1.49 -4.31 -2.05
N HIS A 346 -2.43 -3.51 -1.53
CA HIS A 346 -2.54 -2.05 -1.77
C HIS A 346 -2.50 -1.25 -0.47
N ASP A 347 -2.35 0.07 -0.59
CA ASP A 347 -2.44 0.97 0.55
C ASP A 347 -3.76 0.85 1.29
N GLY A 348 -4.90 0.76 0.57
CA GLY A 348 -6.21 0.54 1.19
C GLY A 348 -6.27 -0.75 2.02
N SER A 349 -5.64 -1.83 1.54
CA SER A 349 -5.54 -3.11 2.26
C SER A 349 -4.70 -2.97 3.53
N ILE A 350 -3.53 -2.34 3.44
CA ILE A 350 -2.66 -2.11 4.61
C ILE A 350 -3.33 -1.14 5.59
N ALA A 351 -3.97 -0.07 5.13
CA ALA A 351 -4.61 0.92 5.98
C ALA A 351 -5.78 0.30 6.77
N ALA A 352 -6.63 -0.50 6.10
CA ALA A 352 -7.70 -1.23 6.76
C ALA A 352 -7.14 -2.29 7.74
N LEU A 353 -6.07 -3.02 7.40
CA LEU A 353 -5.41 -3.93 8.34
C LEU A 353 -4.95 -3.19 9.61
N LEU A 354 -4.24 -2.08 9.46
CA LEU A 354 -3.78 -1.27 10.59
C LEU A 354 -4.95 -0.65 11.38
N GLY A 355 -6.05 -0.34 10.70
CA GLY A 355 -7.33 0.03 11.29
C GLY A 355 -7.91 -1.08 12.17
N ILE A 356 -7.95 -2.32 11.68
CA ILE A 356 -8.38 -3.50 12.47
C ILE A 356 -7.47 -3.70 13.69
N LEU A 357 -6.16 -3.55 13.53
CA LEU A 357 -5.20 -3.65 14.63
C LEU A 357 -5.16 -2.40 15.52
N GLN A 358 -5.96 -1.37 15.19
CA GLN A 358 -6.06 -0.11 15.95
C GLN A 358 -4.70 0.52 16.21
N ILE A 359 -3.89 0.67 15.15
CA ILE A 359 -2.58 1.33 15.20
C ILE A 359 -2.67 2.64 15.99
N ASP A 360 -1.68 2.88 16.86
CA ASP A 360 -1.63 4.09 17.71
C ASP A 360 -1.32 5.35 16.88
N ARG A 361 -0.42 5.21 15.91
CA ARG A 361 0.05 6.29 15.04
C ARG A 361 -0.23 5.94 13.58
N PRO A 362 -1.47 6.15 13.10
CA PRO A 362 -1.80 5.86 11.71
C PRO A 362 -1.14 6.85 10.76
N GLU A 363 -0.84 6.38 9.56
CA GLU A 363 -0.35 7.14 8.41
C GLU A 363 -0.93 6.54 7.14
N TRP A 364 -0.95 7.26 6.02
CA TRP A 364 -1.24 6.62 4.74
C TRP A 364 -0.09 5.67 4.42
N PRO A 365 -0.32 4.35 4.30
CA PRO A 365 0.75 3.40 4.03
C PRO A 365 1.48 3.76 2.75
N GLY A 366 2.75 4.15 2.85
CA GLY A 366 3.59 4.52 1.71
C GLY A 366 3.93 3.34 0.81
N MET A 367 4.63 3.61 -0.28
CA MET A 367 5.08 2.61 -1.26
C MET A 367 5.93 1.55 -0.58
N GLY A 368 5.61 0.28 -0.81
CA GLY A 368 6.32 -0.83 -0.17
C GLY A 368 6.02 -1.04 1.31
N ALA A 369 5.06 -0.31 1.91
CA ALA A 369 4.64 -0.52 3.30
C ALA A 369 4.36 -2.01 3.57
N GLU A 370 4.88 -2.55 4.66
CA GLU A 370 4.70 -3.95 5.03
C GLU A 370 4.26 -4.12 6.48
N ALA A 371 3.45 -5.16 6.71
CA ALA A 371 3.20 -5.72 8.02
C ALA A 371 3.65 -7.19 8.04
N VAL A 372 4.49 -7.55 9.02
CA VAL A 372 5.06 -8.89 9.18
C VAL A 372 4.54 -9.52 10.46
N PHE A 373 3.87 -10.67 10.34
CA PHE A 373 3.37 -11.47 11.45
C PHE A 373 4.32 -12.65 11.68
N GLU A 374 5.01 -12.62 12.81
CA GLU A 374 5.96 -13.65 13.22
C GLU A 374 5.39 -14.48 14.37
N LEU A 375 5.30 -15.79 14.17
CA LEU A 375 4.81 -16.73 15.17
C LEU A 375 5.99 -17.45 15.83
N TYR A 376 6.11 -17.30 17.14
CA TYR A 376 7.16 -17.87 17.97
C TYR A 376 6.63 -18.92 18.94
N TRP A 377 7.48 -19.89 19.25
CA TRP A 377 7.24 -20.88 20.30
C TRP A 377 8.30 -20.77 21.40
N ARG A 378 7.87 -20.85 22.66
CA ARG A 378 8.75 -20.96 23.84
C ARG A 378 8.04 -21.71 24.97
N LYS A 379 8.66 -22.79 25.45
CA LYS A 379 8.20 -23.55 26.65
C LYS A 379 6.71 -23.88 26.62
N GLU A 380 6.25 -24.49 25.52
CA GLU A 380 4.85 -24.91 25.31
C GLU A 380 3.85 -23.76 25.13
N GLU A 381 4.31 -22.50 25.04
CA GLU A 381 3.47 -21.33 24.79
C GLU A 381 3.81 -20.69 23.43
N TRP A 382 2.76 -20.21 22.75
CA TRP A 382 2.84 -19.55 21.44
C TRP A 382 2.71 -18.03 21.59
N PHE A 383 3.52 -17.30 20.84
CA PHE A 383 3.60 -15.85 20.87
C PHE A 383 3.58 -15.30 19.45
N ILE A 384 3.00 -14.12 19.29
CA ILE A 384 3.03 -13.37 18.04
C ILE A 384 3.80 -12.07 18.24
N ARG A 385 4.63 -11.74 17.26
CA ARG A 385 5.21 -10.41 17.08
C ARG A 385 4.74 -9.87 15.73
N VAL A 386 4.27 -8.64 15.72
CA VAL A 386 3.82 -7.97 14.49
C VAL A 386 4.71 -6.76 14.27
N LEU A 387 5.36 -6.71 13.12
CA LEU A 387 6.19 -5.59 12.70
C LEU A 387 5.43 -4.77 11.67
N TYR A 388 5.46 -3.45 11.79
CA TYR A 388 5.07 -2.50 10.75
C TYR A 388 6.23 -1.57 10.50
N SER A 389 6.62 -1.41 9.24
CA SER A 389 7.80 -0.62 8.86
C SER A 389 9.09 -1.07 9.55
N GLY A 390 9.26 -2.40 9.71
CA GLY A 390 10.40 -3.00 10.39
C GLY A 390 10.42 -2.89 11.92
N GLN A 391 9.44 -2.23 12.53
CA GLN A 391 9.36 -1.98 13.98
C GLN A 391 8.13 -2.66 14.60
N THR A 392 8.19 -3.02 15.88
CA THR A 392 7.04 -3.64 16.56
C THR A 392 5.83 -2.70 16.56
N LEU A 393 4.69 -3.18 16.06
CA LEU A 393 3.48 -2.37 15.91
C LEU A 393 2.92 -1.94 17.27
N GLU A 394 2.76 -0.63 17.47
CA GLU A 394 2.07 -0.05 18.61
C GLU A 394 0.57 0.08 18.32
N THR A 395 -0.26 -0.48 19.20
CA THR A 395 -1.72 -0.36 19.13
C THR A 395 -2.23 0.49 20.29
N SER A 396 -3.38 1.14 20.10
CA SER A 396 -4.05 1.88 21.18
C SER A 396 -4.99 1.01 22.01
N THR A 397 -4.95 -0.31 21.85
CA THR A 397 -5.83 -1.25 22.56
C THR A 397 -5.08 -1.87 23.74
N PRO A 398 -5.75 -2.67 24.59
CA PRO A 398 -5.06 -3.44 25.63
C PRO A 398 -4.02 -4.44 25.10
N LEU A 399 -3.94 -4.70 23.79
CA LEU A 399 -2.82 -5.45 23.19
C LEU A 399 -1.49 -4.71 23.34
N GLY A 400 -1.52 -3.37 23.43
CA GLY A 400 -0.32 -2.53 23.52
C GLY A 400 0.61 -2.70 22.31
N THR A 401 1.90 -2.80 22.56
CA THR A 401 2.89 -3.14 21.53
C THR A 401 2.82 -4.63 21.19
N LEU A 402 2.64 -4.97 19.91
CA LEU A 402 2.58 -6.35 19.41
C LEU A 402 3.98 -6.99 19.36
N ASN A 403 4.63 -7.10 20.52
CA ASN A 403 5.94 -7.70 20.69
C ASN A 403 5.82 -8.88 21.66
N MET A 404 5.80 -10.09 21.12
CA MET A 404 5.68 -11.33 21.90
C MET A 404 4.40 -11.37 22.74
N VAL A 405 3.29 -10.95 22.15
CA VAL A 405 1.95 -11.10 22.72
C VAL A 405 1.57 -12.57 22.67
N LYS A 406 0.95 -13.12 23.72
CA LYS A 406 0.44 -14.50 23.69
C LYS A 406 -0.51 -14.68 22.51
N LEU A 407 -0.32 -15.72 21.71
CA LEU A 407 -1.15 -15.95 20.52
C LEU A 407 -2.63 -16.02 20.88
N SER A 408 -2.99 -16.65 22.00
CA SER A 408 -4.38 -16.75 22.47
C SER A 408 -5.02 -15.39 22.75
N VAL A 409 -4.25 -14.41 23.24
CA VAL A 409 -4.73 -13.05 23.48
C VAL A 409 -4.96 -12.32 22.15
N PHE A 410 -4.05 -12.50 21.18
CA PHE A 410 -4.19 -11.93 19.85
C PHE A 410 -5.39 -12.51 19.09
N ILE A 411 -5.56 -13.85 19.09
CA ILE A 411 -6.71 -14.50 18.47
C ILE A 411 -8.02 -14.08 19.13
N ALA A 412 -8.07 -13.99 20.47
CA ALA A 412 -9.26 -13.51 21.17
C ALA A 412 -9.64 -12.07 20.78
N TYR A 413 -8.64 -11.21 20.53
CA TYR A 413 -8.90 -9.88 19.99
C TYR A 413 -9.50 -9.93 18.58
N LEU A 414 -8.93 -10.75 17.68
CA LEU A 414 -9.47 -10.90 16.32
C LEU A 414 -10.92 -11.41 16.35
N ASP A 415 -11.21 -12.42 17.17
CA ASP A 415 -12.57 -12.98 17.32
C ASP A 415 -13.57 -11.97 17.89
N GLN A 416 -13.10 -10.99 18.66
CA GLN A 416 -13.94 -9.93 19.19
C GLN A 416 -14.28 -8.87 18.13
N VAL A 417 -13.36 -8.57 17.22
CA VAL A 417 -13.52 -7.46 16.25
C VAL A 417 -14.05 -7.91 14.89
N ILE A 418 -13.89 -9.18 14.50
CA ILE A 418 -14.36 -9.72 13.23
C ILE A 418 -15.77 -10.33 13.41
N PRO A 419 -16.82 -9.71 12.84
CA PRO A 419 -18.18 -10.25 12.86
C PRO A 419 -18.37 -11.30 11.75
N ASP A 420 -19.59 -11.83 11.62
CA ASP A 420 -19.99 -12.55 10.41
C ASP A 420 -20.06 -11.57 9.23
N LEU A 421 -19.01 -11.55 8.41
CA LEU A 421 -18.86 -10.62 7.29
C LEU A 421 -19.94 -10.80 6.22
N VAL A 422 -20.40 -12.04 6.00
CA VAL A 422 -21.45 -12.33 5.03
C VAL A 422 -22.77 -11.73 5.52
N GLU A 423 -23.12 -11.94 6.79
CA GLU A 423 -24.30 -11.33 7.40
C GLU A 423 -24.23 -9.80 7.30
N GLN A 424 -23.11 -9.19 7.66
CA GLN A 424 -22.94 -7.73 7.63
C GLN A 424 -23.03 -7.14 6.21
N CYS A 425 -22.50 -7.83 5.20
CA CYS A 425 -22.47 -7.35 3.82
C CYS A 425 -23.72 -7.71 3.00
N THR A 426 -24.58 -8.61 3.48
CA THR A 426 -25.81 -8.99 2.75
C THR A 426 -27.10 -8.50 3.42
N SER A 427 -27.05 -8.11 4.69
CA SER A 427 -28.20 -7.57 5.41
C SER A 427 -28.60 -6.19 4.86
N PHE A 428 -29.89 -6.03 4.58
CA PHE A 428 -30.48 -4.72 4.30
C PHE A 428 -30.68 -3.98 5.64
N HIS A 429 -29.64 -3.30 6.09
CA HIS A 429 -29.68 -2.39 7.24
C HIS A 429 -30.07 -0.97 6.85
#